data_AF-A0A838P8X9-F1
#
_entry.id   AF-A0A838P8X9-F1
#
_cell.length_a   1.000
_cell.length_b   1.000
_cell.length_c   1.000
_cell.angle_alpha   90.00
_cell.angle_beta   90.00
_cell.angle_gamma   90.00
#
_symmetry.space_group_name_H-M   'P 1'
#
loop_
_entity.id
_entity.type
_entity.pdbx_description
1 polymer ?
#
loop_
_entity_poly.entity_id
_entity_poly.type
_entity_poly.pdbx_seq_one_letter_code
_entity_poly.pdbx_strand_id
1 'polypeptide(L)'
;MTKVKRFQTRLALILFGLLMGVIIAELGLRAARYSYPAFYMPDAARGHALNPGMEGWYRKEGGAYVRINSAGQRDRERTKAKSVDTLRIAVIGDSYAEALQVPVEQAFWAIMEEKLRASGHVPGKQIEVLNFGVSGYGTATELLTLRERVWEYAPDIVLLAVTTNNDVVDNSRA
;
A
#
# COMPACT_ATOMS: atom_id res chain seq x y z
N MET A 1 -55.58 -2.85 21.37
CA MET A 1 -54.61 -3.19 20.29
C MET A 1 -54.56 -4.70 20.12
N THR A 2 -54.73 -5.19 18.89
CA THR A 2 -54.59 -6.63 18.57
C THR A 2 -53.16 -7.12 18.86
N LYS A 3 -52.97 -8.40 19.17
CA LYS A 3 -51.65 -9.01 19.42
C LYS A 3 -50.64 -8.68 18.31
N VAL A 4 -51.12 -8.60 17.06
CA VAL A 4 -50.36 -8.20 15.87
C VAL A 4 -49.83 -6.77 15.97
N LYS A 5 -50.66 -5.78 16.34
CA LYS A 5 -50.19 -4.38 16.49
C LYS A 5 -49.13 -4.24 17.57
N ARG A 6 -49.26 -4.96 18.70
CA ARG A 6 -48.23 -4.94 19.78
C ARG A 6 -46.92 -5.57 19.32
N PHE A 7 -46.99 -6.66 18.57
CA PHE A 7 -45.80 -7.30 17.99
C PHE A 7 -45.08 -6.35 17.01
N GLN A 8 -45.83 -5.73 16.10
CA GLN A 8 -45.30 -4.75 15.14
C GLN A 8 -44.62 -3.56 15.82
N THR A 9 -45.25 -2.98 16.86
CA THR A 9 -44.64 -1.87 17.61
C THR A 9 -43.33 -2.28 18.29
N ARG A 10 -43.27 -3.46 18.91
CA ARG A 10 -42.06 -3.96 19.55
C ARG A 10 -40.94 -4.20 18.53
N LEU A 11 -41.26 -4.83 17.40
CA LEU A 11 -40.31 -5.05 16.33
C LEU A 11 -39.78 -3.72 15.78
N ALA A 12 -40.65 -2.73 15.56
CA ALA A 12 -40.25 -1.41 15.08
C ALA A 12 -39.31 -0.71 16.07
N LEU A 13 -39.58 -0.77 17.37
CA LEU A 13 -38.70 -0.20 18.41
C LEU A 13 -37.33 -0.89 18.46
N ILE A 14 -37.28 -2.21 18.30
CA ILE A 14 -36.02 -2.97 18.25
C ILE A 14 -35.20 -2.55 17.01
N LEU A 15 -35.84 -2.53 15.83
CA LEU A 15 -35.17 -2.14 14.58
C LEU A 15 -34.69 -0.68 14.64
N PHE A 16 -35.51 0.22 15.17
CA PHE A 16 -35.13 1.62 15.35
C PHE A 16 -33.96 1.78 16.33
N GLY A 17 -33.99 1.07 17.47
CA GLY A 17 -32.91 1.09 18.45
C GLY A 17 -31.59 0.56 17.87
N LEU A 18 -31.64 -0.55 17.13
CA LEU A 18 -30.48 -1.10 16.43
C LEU A 18 -29.93 -0.11 15.39
N LEU A 19 -30.80 0.48 14.58
CA LEU A 19 -30.41 1.49 13.59
C LEU A 19 -29.76 2.70 14.25
N MET A 20 -30.35 3.24 15.31
CA MET A 20 -29.78 4.37 16.07
C MET A 20 -28.43 4.00 16.70
N GLY A 21 -28.31 2.79 17.25
CA GLY A 21 -27.06 2.29 17.79
C GLY A 21 -25.94 2.26 16.75
N VAL A 22 -26.21 1.73 15.55
CA VAL A 22 -25.25 1.71 14.44
C VAL A 22 -24.87 3.12 13.99
N ILE A 23 -25.84 4.03 13.87
CA ILE A 23 -25.56 5.42 13.49
C ILE A 23 -24.69 6.13 14.52
N ILE A 24 -25.01 6.00 15.81
CA ILE A 24 -24.22 6.62 16.89
C ILE A 24 -22.80 6.05 16.90
N ALA A 25 -22.65 4.73 16.75
CA ALA A 25 -21.34 4.08 16.69
C ALA A 25 -20.52 4.59 15.50
N GLU A 26 -21.08 4.64 14.29
CA GLU A 26 -20.42 5.15 13.09
C GLU A 26 -20.01 6.62 13.24
N LEU A 27 -20.89 7.47 13.77
CA LEU A 27 -20.58 8.87 14.05
C LEU A 27 -19.46 9.02 15.08
N GLY A 28 -19.46 8.19 16.12
CA GLY A 28 -18.39 8.13 17.12
C GLY A 28 -17.04 7.74 16.50
N LEU A 29 -17.03 6.70 15.66
CA LEU A 29 -15.82 6.27 14.94
C LEU A 29 -15.28 7.35 13.99
N ARG A 30 -16.17 8.02 13.24
CA ARG A 30 -15.80 9.13 12.36
C ARG A 30 -15.23 10.32 13.13
N ALA A 31 -15.86 10.69 14.26
CA ALA A 31 -15.37 11.76 15.12
C ALA A 31 -13.98 11.43 15.71
N ALA A 32 -13.75 10.16 16.07
CA ALA A 32 -12.45 9.67 16.52
C ALA A 32 -11.42 9.51 15.39
N ARG A 33 -11.79 9.76 14.12
CA ARG A 33 -10.96 9.49 12.92
C ARG A 33 -10.43 8.06 12.91
N TYR A 34 -11.24 7.12 13.40
CA TYR A 34 -10.93 5.71 13.33
C TYR A 34 -11.13 5.22 11.91
N SER A 35 -10.08 4.64 11.32
CA SER A 35 -10.12 4.00 10.01
C SER A 35 -9.35 2.70 10.09
N TYR A 36 -9.89 1.63 9.49
CA TYR A 36 -9.20 0.35 9.34
C TYR A 36 -9.06 0.01 7.85
N PRO A 37 -8.20 0.75 7.11
CA PRO A 37 -8.04 0.56 5.68
C PRO A 37 -7.46 -0.82 5.37
N ALA A 38 -8.11 -1.54 4.45
CA ALA A 38 -7.60 -2.80 3.89
C ALA A 38 -6.57 -2.51 2.80
N PHE A 39 -5.33 -2.21 3.20
CA PHE A 39 -4.25 -1.88 2.28
C PHE A 39 -3.81 -3.05 1.39
N TYR A 40 -4.14 -4.28 1.76
CA TYR A 40 -3.75 -5.48 1.01
C TYR A 40 -4.98 -6.17 0.42
N MET A 41 -4.77 -6.81 -0.72
CA MET A 41 -5.73 -7.68 -1.39
C MET A 41 -5.04 -8.99 -1.82
N PRO A 42 -5.79 -10.09 -2.02
CA PRO A 42 -5.24 -11.31 -2.58
C PRO A 42 -4.67 -11.10 -4.00
N ASP A 43 -3.57 -11.78 -4.31
CA ASP A 43 -2.96 -11.81 -5.64
C ASP A 43 -2.64 -13.26 -6.04
N ALA A 44 -3.07 -13.68 -7.23
CA ALA A 44 -3.00 -15.08 -7.63
C ALA A 44 -1.56 -15.60 -7.81
N ALA A 45 -0.64 -14.73 -8.21
CA ALA A 45 0.75 -15.12 -8.45
C ALA A 45 1.62 -14.88 -7.22
N ARG A 46 1.40 -13.76 -6.53
CA ARG A 46 2.27 -13.26 -5.45
C ARG A 46 1.71 -13.56 -4.05
N GLY A 47 0.51 -14.13 -3.94
CA GLY A 47 -0.21 -14.38 -2.70
C GLY A 47 -1.04 -13.17 -2.26
N HIS A 48 -0.40 -12.01 -2.11
CA HIS A 48 -1.06 -10.74 -1.84
C HIS A 48 -0.41 -9.59 -2.61
N ALA A 49 -1.10 -8.46 -2.67
CA ALA A 49 -0.60 -7.22 -3.24
C ALA A 49 -1.24 -6.02 -2.51
N LEU A 50 -0.69 -4.83 -2.73
CA LEU A 50 -1.33 -3.58 -2.33
C LEU A 50 -2.62 -3.37 -3.10
N ASN A 51 -3.67 -2.93 -2.40
CA ASN A 51 -5.01 -2.73 -2.94
C ASN A 51 -5.09 -1.37 -3.67
N PRO A 52 -5.27 -1.35 -5.00
CA PRO A 52 -5.24 -0.13 -5.80
C PRO A 52 -6.27 0.92 -5.37
N GLY A 53 -5.85 2.18 -5.31
CA GLY A 53 -6.72 3.30 -4.93
C GLY A 53 -7.06 3.38 -3.44
N MET A 54 -6.54 2.47 -2.62
CA MET A 54 -6.76 2.53 -1.18
C MET A 54 -5.96 3.66 -0.54
N GLU A 55 -6.60 4.33 0.43
CA GLU A 55 -5.95 5.30 1.27
C GLU A 55 -6.45 5.24 2.71
N GLY A 56 -5.62 5.72 3.63
CA GLY A 56 -5.99 5.83 5.03
C GLY A 56 -4.80 5.96 5.96
N TRP A 57 -5.10 6.04 7.26
CA TRP A 57 -4.06 6.09 8.28
C TRP A 57 -3.52 4.69 8.58
N TYR A 58 -2.21 4.51 8.46
CA TYR A 58 -1.47 3.40 9.04
C TYR A 58 -0.88 3.84 10.39
N ARG A 59 -1.25 3.15 11.46
CA ARG A 59 -0.84 3.47 12.86
C ARG A 59 -0.47 2.24 13.69
N LYS A 60 -0.29 1.08 13.05
CA LYS A 60 0.08 -0.16 13.77
C LYS A 60 1.52 -0.06 14.29
N GLU A 61 2.39 0.53 13.48
CA GLU A 61 3.79 0.81 13.77
C GLU A 61 4.13 2.16 13.14
N GLY A 62 4.63 3.12 13.91
CA GLY A 62 4.79 4.50 13.44
C GLY A 62 3.45 5.20 13.17
N GLY A 63 3.39 6.03 12.13
CA GLY A 63 2.19 6.81 11.83
C GLY A 63 2.29 7.60 10.54
N ALA A 64 1.59 7.16 9.49
CA ALA A 64 1.55 7.86 8.20
C ALA A 64 0.17 7.75 7.54
N TYR A 65 -0.17 8.77 6.75
CA TYR A 65 -1.27 8.65 5.81
C TYR A 65 -0.73 7.98 4.54
N VAL A 66 -1.28 6.81 4.22
CA VAL A 66 -0.85 5.98 3.10
C VAL A 66 -1.84 6.15 1.96
N ARG A 67 -1.30 6.26 0.74
CA ARG A 67 -2.05 6.21 -0.51
C ARG A 67 -1.41 5.17 -1.42
N ILE A 68 -2.24 4.32 -2.00
CA ILE A 68 -1.86 3.34 -3.01
C ILE A 68 -2.40 3.83 -4.35
N ASN A 69 -1.52 3.97 -5.33
CA ASN A 69 -1.90 4.44 -6.66
C ASN A 69 -2.76 3.42 -7.42
N SER A 70 -3.26 3.82 -8.58
CA SER A 70 -4.11 2.99 -9.45
C SER A 70 -3.42 1.70 -9.94
N ALA A 71 -2.09 1.65 -9.92
CA ALA A 71 -1.30 0.48 -10.29
C ALA A 71 -1.00 -0.47 -9.11
N GLY A 72 -1.47 -0.16 -7.90
CA GLY A 72 -1.20 -0.96 -6.70
C GLY A 72 0.21 -0.73 -6.16
N GLN A 73 0.74 0.48 -6.27
CA GLN A 73 2.04 0.87 -5.72
C GLN A 73 1.85 1.94 -4.67
N ARG A 74 2.68 1.91 -3.62
CA ARG A 74 2.75 3.00 -2.67
C ARG A 74 3.64 4.11 -3.19
N ASP A 75 3.11 4.88 -4.13
CA ASP A 75 3.76 6.03 -4.75
C ASP A 75 2.68 6.96 -5.32
N ARG A 76 3.08 8.07 -5.94
CA ARG A 76 2.23 8.83 -6.86
C ARG A 76 1.90 8.01 -8.12
N GLU A 77 1.00 8.51 -8.95
CA GLU A 77 0.72 7.88 -10.25
C GLU A 77 1.97 7.90 -11.16
N ARG A 78 2.21 6.79 -11.86
CA ARG A 78 3.40 6.58 -12.71
C ARG A 78 2.99 6.00 -14.06
N THR A 79 3.57 6.52 -15.14
CA THR A 79 3.33 6.01 -16.49
C THR A 79 4.23 4.82 -16.79
N LYS A 80 3.65 3.73 -17.33
CA LYS A 80 4.43 2.57 -17.80
C LYS A 80 5.38 2.96 -18.93
N ALA A 81 4.90 3.72 -19.91
CA ALA A 81 5.74 4.29 -20.96
C ALA A 81 6.84 5.18 -20.36
N LYS A 82 8.10 4.83 -20.63
CA LYS A 82 9.29 5.57 -20.19
C LYS A 82 9.66 6.59 -21.24
N SER A 83 9.86 7.86 -20.86
CA SER A 83 10.40 8.86 -21.80
C SER A 83 11.88 8.59 -22.09
N VAL A 84 12.34 9.01 -23.27
CA VAL A 84 13.73 8.80 -23.75
C VAL A 84 14.76 9.42 -22.78
N ASP A 85 14.39 10.50 -22.12
CA ASP A 85 15.24 11.22 -21.17
C ASP A 85 14.95 10.90 -19.71
N THR A 86 14.50 9.67 -19.42
CA THR A 86 14.32 9.18 -18.05
C THR A 86 15.26 8.03 -17.73
N LEU A 87 16.00 8.16 -16.62
CA LEU A 87 16.63 7.04 -15.91
C LEU A 87 15.65 6.52 -14.87
N ARG A 88 15.25 5.25 -14.98
CA ARG A 88 14.26 4.65 -14.09
C ARG A 88 14.88 3.56 -13.24
N ILE A 89 14.76 3.73 -11.92
CA ILE A 89 15.20 2.78 -10.90
C ILE A 89 13.95 2.13 -10.30
N ALA A 90 13.84 0.81 -10.39
CA ALA A 90 12.80 0.06 -9.71
C ALA A 90 13.33 -0.50 -8.39
N VAL A 91 12.64 -0.23 -7.29
CA VAL A 91 12.93 -0.78 -5.96
C VAL A 91 11.98 -1.94 -5.70
N ILE A 92 12.53 -3.10 -5.41
CA ILE A 92 11.79 -4.31 -4.99
C ILE A 92 12.24 -4.65 -3.58
N GLY A 93 11.32 -5.08 -2.74
CA GLY A 93 11.60 -5.41 -1.35
C GLY A 93 10.33 -5.78 -0.59
N ASP A 94 10.44 -5.73 0.72
CA ASP A 94 9.39 -6.07 1.67
C ASP A 94 8.81 -4.83 2.39
N SER A 95 8.55 -4.95 3.70
CA SER A 95 8.04 -3.91 4.56
C SER A 95 8.93 -2.67 4.62
N TYR A 96 10.25 -2.80 4.51
CA TYR A 96 11.16 -1.65 4.53
C TYR A 96 11.08 -0.85 3.22
N ALA A 97 10.88 -1.53 2.08
CA ALA A 97 10.64 -0.88 0.80
C ALA A 97 9.23 -0.28 0.71
N GLU A 98 8.21 -0.99 1.21
CA GLU A 98 6.84 -0.48 1.28
C GLU A 98 6.73 0.75 2.21
N ALA A 99 7.43 0.72 3.35
CA ALA A 99 7.67 1.80 4.29
C ALA A 99 6.44 2.38 5.03
N LEU A 100 5.32 1.65 5.18
CA LEU A 100 4.00 2.17 5.63
C LEU A 100 4.04 3.02 6.93
N GLN A 101 5.07 2.82 7.73
CA GLN A 101 5.33 3.43 9.02
C GLN A 101 5.70 4.93 8.94
N VAL A 102 6.21 5.40 7.80
CA VAL A 102 6.69 6.78 7.61
C VAL A 102 5.94 7.52 6.50
N PRO A 103 5.88 8.87 6.52
CA PRO A 103 5.41 9.66 5.37
C PRO A 103 6.15 9.27 4.09
N VAL A 104 5.48 9.34 2.94
CA VAL A 104 6.03 8.85 1.67
C VAL A 104 7.32 9.59 1.28
N GLU A 105 7.41 10.88 1.63
CA GLU A 105 8.57 11.75 1.41
C GLU A 105 9.79 11.31 2.23
N GLN A 106 9.58 10.56 3.31
CA GLN A 106 10.63 10.02 4.16
C GLN A 106 11.02 8.57 3.80
N ALA A 107 10.31 7.95 2.85
CA ALA A 107 10.71 6.64 2.36
C ALA A 107 12.05 6.75 1.63
N PHE A 108 12.95 5.78 1.83
CA PHE A 108 14.32 5.89 1.33
C PHE A 108 14.38 6.05 -0.20
N TRP A 109 13.44 5.43 -0.92
CA TRP A 109 13.35 5.52 -2.38
C TRP A 109 12.90 6.91 -2.85
N ALA A 110 12.07 7.61 -2.07
CA ALA A 110 11.67 8.98 -2.36
C ALA A 110 12.84 9.94 -2.12
N ILE A 111 13.53 9.79 -0.98
CA ILE A 111 14.75 10.54 -0.66
C ILE A 111 15.83 10.27 -1.71
N MET A 112 15.97 9.02 -2.18
CA MET A 112 16.92 8.66 -3.23
C MET A 112 16.59 9.36 -4.55
N GLU A 113 15.32 9.39 -4.97
CA GLU A 113 14.90 10.12 -6.18
C GLU A 113 15.28 11.59 -6.09
N GLU A 114 14.97 12.25 -4.97
CA GLU A 114 15.28 13.67 -4.73
C GLU A 114 16.79 13.93 -4.74
N LYS A 115 17.57 13.16 -3.97
CA LYS A 115 19.02 13.34 -3.87
C LYS A 115 19.72 13.10 -5.20
N LEU A 116 19.32 12.07 -5.95
CA LEU A 116 19.92 11.80 -7.25
C LEU A 116 19.62 12.92 -8.24
N ARG A 117 18.38 13.44 -8.26
CA ARG A 117 18.00 14.60 -9.09
C ARG A 117 18.82 15.83 -8.74
N ALA A 118 18.99 16.13 -7.45
CA ALA A 118 19.72 17.31 -6.97
C ALA A 118 21.24 17.21 -7.23
N SER A 119 21.79 16.00 -7.29
CA SER A 119 23.23 15.78 -7.37
C SER A 119 23.88 16.15 -8.72
N GLY A 120 23.10 16.23 -9.80
CA GLY A 120 23.62 16.54 -11.14
C GLY A 120 24.47 15.44 -11.79
N HIS A 121 24.64 14.27 -11.17
CA HIS A 121 25.48 13.18 -11.70
C HIS A 121 24.93 12.52 -12.98
N VAL A 122 23.64 12.72 -13.29
CA VAL A 122 23.00 12.19 -14.50
C VAL A 122 22.49 13.35 -15.36
N PRO A 123 23.39 14.09 -16.02
CA PRO A 123 23.02 15.29 -16.77
C PRO A 123 22.06 14.95 -17.91
N GLY A 124 21.04 15.80 -18.08
CA GLY A 124 20.05 15.65 -19.16
C GLY A 124 19.04 14.52 -18.97
N LYS A 125 19.02 13.83 -17.82
CA LYS A 125 18.01 12.80 -17.51
C LYS A 125 17.13 13.22 -16.33
N GLN A 126 15.83 12.96 -16.47
CA GLN A 126 14.92 12.89 -15.35
C GLN A 126 15.13 11.56 -14.63
N ILE A 127 15.16 11.58 -13.30
CA ILE A 127 15.33 10.36 -12.51
C ILE A 127 13.99 9.98 -11.93
N GLU A 128 13.57 8.74 -12.11
CA GLU A 128 12.40 8.16 -11.47
C GLU A 128 12.82 6.98 -10.61
N VAL A 129 12.40 6.99 -9.35
CA VAL A 129 12.53 5.83 -8.47
C VAL A 129 11.12 5.31 -8.20
N LEU A 130 10.85 4.10 -8.66
CA LEU A 130 9.55 3.44 -8.57
C LEU A 130 9.59 2.38 -7.48
N ASN A 131 8.67 2.44 -6.54
CA ASN A 131 8.58 1.45 -5.46
C ASN A 131 7.61 0.31 -5.81
N PHE A 132 8.09 -0.92 -5.66
CA PHE A 132 7.32 -2.15 -5.79
C PHE A 132 7.38 -3.01 -4.52
N GLY A 133 7.90 -2.47 -3.42
CA GLY A 133 7.96 -3.16 -2.15
C GLY A 133 6.58 -3.41 -1.54
N VAL A 134 6.38 -4.60 -0.96
CA VAL A 134 5.15 -4.99 -0.28
C VAL A 134 5.52 -5.81 0.96
N SER A 135 4.97 -5.44 2.13
CA SER A 135 5.26 -6.15 3.39
C SER A 135 5.05 -7.66 3.29
N GLY A 136 6.00 -8.40 3.84
CA GLY A 136 5.94 -9.87 3.91
C GLY A 136 6.26 -10.58 2.60
N TYR A 137 6.72 -9.85 1.57
CA TYR A 137 7.37 -10.51 0.45
C TYR A 137 8.73 -11.05 0.90
N GLY A 138 9.07 -12.23 0.37
CA GLY A 138 10.44 -12.74 0.35
C GLY A 138 10.90 -12.92 -1.09
N THR A 139 12.18 -13.27 -1.28
CA THR A 139 12.83 -13.26 -2.61
C THR A 139 12.11 -14.01 -3.75
N ALA A 140 11.35 -15.07 -3.46
CA ALA A 140 10.54 -15.75 -4.48
C ALA A 140 9.39 -14.84 -4.99
N THR A 141 8.68 -14.19 -4.08
CA THR A 141 7.58 -13.25 -4.41
C THR A 141 8.12 -11.97 -5.04
N GLU A 142 9.32 -11.54 -4.63
CA GLU A 142 10.02 -10.42 -5.26
C GLU A 142 10.41 -10.74 -6.72
N LEU A 143 10.87 -11.96 -7.01
CA LEU A 143 11.15 -12.41 -8.37
C LEU A 143 9.87 -12.45 -9.23
N LEU A 144 8.74 -12.88 -8.66
CA LEU A 144 7.45 -12.84 -9.36
C LEU A 144 7.02 -11.39 -9.63
N THR A 145 7.18 -10.50 -8.65
CA THR A 145 6.92 -9.06 -8.80
C THR A 145 7.79 -8.43 -9.88
N LEU A 146 9.07 -8.82 -9.95
CA LEU A 146 9.99 -8.40 -11.01
C LEU A 146 9.44 -8.77 -12.40
N ARG A 147 9.06 -10.04 -12.56
CA ARG A 147 8.58 -10.60 -13.83
C ARG A 147 7.25 -10.02 -14.29
N GLU A 148 6.30 -9.87 -13.38
CA GLU A 148 4.92 -9.55 -13.72
C GLU A 148 4.61 -8.05 -13.70
N ARG A 149 5.34 -7.25 -12.92
CA ARG A 149 5.00 -5.84 -12.67
C ARG A 149 6.13 -4.90 -13.02
N VAL A 150 7.34 -5.18 -12.54
CA VAL A 150 8.46 -4.24 -12.67
C VAL A 150 8.88 -4.06 -14.13
N TRP A 151 8.98 -5.15 -14.91
CA TRP A 151 9.37 -5.06 -16.32
C TRP A 151 8.40 -4.29 -17.20
N GLU A 152 7.12 -4.16 -16.80
CA GLU A 152 6.15 -3.32 -17.51
C GLU A 152 6.54 -1.83 -17.53
N TYR A 153 7.42 -1.41 -16.60
CA TYR A 153 7.92 -0.05 -16.50
C TYR A 153 9.31 0.13 -17.13
N ALA A 154 9.87 -0.87 -17.83
CA ALA A 154 11.16 -0.73 -18.52
C ALA A 154 12.28 -0.02 -17.70
N PRO A 155 12.53 -0.44 -16.43
CA PRO A 155 13.56 0.18 -15.60
C PRO A 155 14.95 -0.05 -16.19
N ASP A 156 15.86 0.90 -15.94
CA ASP A 156 17.28 0.80 -16.29
C ASP A 156 18.08 0.11 -15.17
N ILE A 157 17.61 0.27 -13.93
CA ILE A 157 18.23 -0.30 -12.73
C ILE A 157 17.14 -0.95 -11.90
N VAL A 158 17.41 -2.17 -11.42
CA VAL A 158 16.58 -2.84 -10.40
C VAL A 158 17.39 -2.92 -9.12
N LEU A 159 16.88 -2.29 -8.06
CA LEU A 159 17.45 -2.32 -6.73
C LEU A 159 16.63 -3.28 -5.87
N LEU A 160 17.27 -4.35 -5.42
CA LEU A 160 16.69 -5.30 -4.47
C LEU A 160 17.04 -4.89 -3.04
N ALA A 161 16.03 -4.52 -2.26
CA ALA A 161 16.17 -4.17 -0.85
C ALA A 161 15.99 -5.43 0.01
N VAL A 162 17.09 -6.16 0.19
CA VAL A 162 17.12 -7.39 0.98
C VAL A 162 17.04 -7.07 2.48
N THR A 163 16.16 -7.76 3.20
CA THR A 163 16.15 -7.75 4.66
C THR A 163 16.46 -9.13 5.23
N THR A 164 17.41 -9.16 6.16
CA THR A 164 18.00 -10.43 6.61
C THR A 164 17.06 -11.30 7.45
N ASN A 165 15.91 -10.75 7.86
CA ASN A 165 14.98 -11.45 8.75
C ASN A 165 14.10 -12.44 7.98
N ASN A 166 13.36 -11.98 6.97
CA ASN A 166 12.51 -12.84 6.12
C ASN A 166 13.28 -13.39 4.90
N ASP A 167 14.08 -12.59 4.17
CA ASP A 167 14.64 -13.06 2.89
C ASP A 167 15.62 -14.24 3.03
N VAL A 168 16.34 -14.32 4.14
CA VAL A 168 17.22 -15.46 4.41
C VAL A 168 16.42 -16.66 4.89
N VAL A 169 15.44 -16.44 5.79
CA VAL A 169 14.68 -17.50 6.43
C VAL A 169 13.68 -18.15 5.48
N ASP A 170 12.98 -17.37 4.66
CA ASP A 170 12.00 -17.86 3.67
C ASP A 170 12.63 -18.76 2.60
N ASN A 171 13.93 -18.57 2.35
CA ASN A 171 14.71 -19.38 1.43
C ASN A 171 15.36 -20.60 2.08
N SER A 172 15.30 -20.71 3.41
CA SER A 172 15.86 -21.84 4.13
C SER A 172 14.81 -22.93 4.26
N ARG A 173 15.16 -24.16 3.85
CA ARG A 173 14.41 -25.34 4.26
C ARG A 173 14.76 -25.59 5.73
N ALA A 174 13.93 -25.09 6.65
CA ALA A 174 13.98 -25.54 8.04
C ALA A 174 13.69 -27.05 8.11
#